data_AF-X1H2V2-F1
#
_entry.id   AF-X1H2V2-F1
#
_cell.length_a   1.000
_cell.length_b   1.000
_cell.length_c   1.000
_cell.angle_alpha   90.00
_cell.angle_beta   90.00
_cell.angle_gamma   90.00
#
_symmetry.space_group_name_H-M   'P 1'
#
loop_
_entity.id
_entity.type
_entity.pdbx_description
1 polymer ?
#
loop_
_entity_poly.entity_id
_entity_poly.type
_entity_poly.pdbx_seq_one_letter_code
_entity_poly.pdbx_strand_id
1 'polypeptide(L)' 'ALNIVAEPSWTRAHRWTFAKPTGTHGDAEFGLLTSGRPLGICGDAWCPSGAPRVESAWLSGRRLGAALAATLS' A
#
# COMPACT_ATOMS: atom_id res chain seq x y z
N ALA A 1 1.52 -23.35 22.69
CA ALA A 1 2.29 -23.79 21.50
C ALA A 1 1.37 -24.67 20.63
N LEU A 2 1.64 -24.77 19.33
CA LEU A 2 0.78 -25.51 18.39
C LEU A 2 0.96 -27.05 18.43
N ASN A 3 1.86 -27.58 19.26
CA ASN A 3 2.11 -29.03 19.46
C ASN A 3 2.39 -29.84 18.16
N ILE A 4 3.05 -29.22 17.18
CA ILE A 4 3.52 -29.88 15.97
C ILE A 4 4.89 -30.52 16.26
N VAL A 5 4.95 -31.85 16.23
CA VAL A 5 6.14 -32.64 16.62
C VAL A 5 6.80 -33.40 15.48
N ALA A 6 6.13 -33.52 14.33
CA ALA A 6 6.70 -34.13 13.14
C ALA A 6 7.50 -33.10 12.32
N GLU A 7 8.56 -33.55 11.66
CA GLU A 7 9.29 -32.72 10.71
C GLU A 7 8.44 -32.40 9.47
N PRO A 8 8.56 -31.20 8.89
CA PRO A 8 7.84 -30.87 7.66
C PRO A 8 8.41 -31.67 6.48
N SER A 9 7.53 -32.21 5.63
CA SER A 9 7.94 -32.88 4.39
C SER A 9 8.58 -31.93 3.37
N TRP A 10 8.35 -30.63 3.52
CA TRP A 10 8.92 -29.58 2.67
C TRP A 10 8.98 -28.22 3.38
N THR A 11 10.00 -27.42 3.09
CA THR A 11 10.15 -26.06 3.65
C THR A 11 10.66 -25.06 2.61
N ARG A 12 10.15 -23.83 2.67
CA ARG A 12 10.69 -22.66 1.96
C ARG A 12 10.55 -21.41 2.83
N ALA A 13 11.56 -20.56 2.81
CA ALA A 13 11.53 -19.26 3.46
C ALA A 13 11.86 -18.15 2.45
N HIS A 14 11.18 -17.01 2.58
CA HIS A 14 11.46 -15.80 1.80
C HIS A 14 11.59 -14.61 2.73
N ARG A 15 12.63 -13.80 2.50
CA ARG A 15 12.86 -12.56 3.25
C ARG A 15 12.32 -11.37 2.47
N TRP A 16 11.51 -10.56 3.14
CA TRP A 16 10.97 -9.31 2.61
C TRP A 16 11.39 -8.14 3.49
N THR A 17 12.54 -7.54 3.19
CA THR A 17 13.17 -6.54 4.07
C THR A 17 12.33 -5.27 4.24
N PHE A 18 11.58 -4.85 3.21
CA PHE A 18 10.82 -3.59 3.20
C PHE A 18 9.36 -3.76 2.72
N ALA A 19 8.75 -4.92 2.97
CA ALA A 19 7.39 -5.20 2.48
C ALA A 19 6.28 -4.53 3.29
N LYS A 20 6.60 -3.85 4.40
CA LYS A 20 5.61 -3.19 5.24
C LYS A 20 6.05 -1.75 5.50
N PRO A 21 5.28 -0.72 5.09
CA PRO A 21 5.52 0.65 5.52
C PRO A 21 5.47 0.76 7.06
N THR A 22 6.33 1.61 7.61
CA THR A 22 6.43 1.85 9.06
C THR A 22 5.40 2.84 9.59
N GLY A 23 4.70 3.56 8.70
CA GLY A 23 3.66 4.52 9.05
C GLY A 23 2.64 4.69 7.92
N THR A 24 1.64 5.53 8.18
CA THR A 24 0.58 5.87 7.22
C THR A 24 0.61 7.35 6.88
N HIS A 25 -0.10 7.75 5.82
CA HIS A 25 -0.30 9.15 5.46
C HIS A 25 -1.54 9.79 6.12
N GLY A 26 -1.98 9.26 7.27
CA GLY A 26 -3.17 9.73 7.98
C GLY A 26 -4.46 9.52 7.17
N ASP A 27 -5.33 10.53 7.18
CA ASP A 27 -6.62 10.50 6.47
C ASP A 27 -6.52 10.88 4.98
N ALA A 28 -5.31 11.16 4.47
CA ALA A 28 -5.12 11.40 3.05
C ALA A 28 -5.53 10.17 2.25
N GLU A 29 -6.17 10.37 1.09
CA GLU A 29 -6.58 9.28 0.21
C GLU A 29 -5.52 8.90 -0.84
N PHE A 30 -4.66 9.86 -1.19
CA PHE A 30 -3.50 9.76 -2.09
C PHE A 30 -2.64 11.03 -1.96
N GLY A 31 -1.47 11.07 -2.60
CA GLY A 31 -0.69 12.29 -2.79
C GLY A 31 -0.83 12.80 -4.22
N LEU A 32 -1.12 14.09 -4.41
CA LEU A 32 -1.15 14.73 -5.73
C LEU A 32 -0.55 16.14 -5.64
N LEU A 33 0.45 16.39 -6.48
CA LEU A 33 1.06 17.70 -6.67
C LEU A 33 0.76 18.18 -8.09
N THR A 34 0.23 19.39 -8.22
CA THR A 34 -0.14 19.99 -9.52
C THR A 34 0.65 21.26 -9.83
N SER A 35 1.41 21.80 -8.87
CA SER A 35 2.29 22.94 -9.10
C SER A 35 3.51 22.51 -9.92
N GLY A 36 3.41 22.61 -11.25
CA GLY A 36 4.44 22.19 -12.20
C GLY A 36 4.02 20.95 -12.99
N ARG A 37 4.94 20.00 -13.21
CA ARG A 37 4.58 18.71 -13.81
C ARG A 37 3.75 17.91 -12.80
N PRO A 38 2.53 17.49 -13.13
CA PRO A 38 1.70 16.72 -12.19
C PRO A 38 2.38 15.43 -11.73
N LEU A 39 2.36 15.19 -10.41
CA LEU A 39 2.90 13.99 -9.78
C LEU A 39 1.88 13.41 -8.81
N GLY A 40 1.52 12.14 -9.05
CA GLY A 40 0.66 11.36 -8.18
C GLY A 40 1.42 10.26 -7.45
N ILE A 41 1.09 10.02 -6.18
CA ILE A 41 1.62 8.89 -5.39
C ILE A 41 0.46 8.20 -4.67
N CYS A 42 0.43 6.87 -4.75
CA CYS A 42 -0.55 6.01 -4.10
C CYS A 42 0.11 4.71 -3.62
N GLY A 43 -0.57 3.95 -2.77
CA GLY A 43 -0.03 2.71 -2.20
C GLY A 43 -0.77 2.25 -0.95
N ASP A 44 -0.31 1.16 -0.37
CA ASP A 44 -0.87 0.57 0.85
C ASP A 44 -0.62 1.41 2.12
N ALA A 45 0.33 2.35 2.08
CA ALA A 45 0.59 3.35 3.12
C ALA A 45 -0.54 4.39 3.29
N TRP A 46 -1.50 4.46 2.35
CA TRP A 46 -2.71 5.29 2.46
C TRP A 46 -3.88 4.53 3.11
N CYS A 47 -3.57 3.62 4.04
CA CYS A 47 -4.57 2.98 4.89
C CYS A 47 -4.85 3.89 6.12
N PRO A 48 -6.06 4.47 6.28
CA PRO A 48 -6.34 5.40 7.38
C PRO A 48 -6.29 4.73 8.76
N SER A 49 -6.69 3.46 8.83
CA SER A 49 -6.82 2.69 10.07
C SER A 49 -5.58 1.88 10.44
N GLY A 50 -4.42 2.19 9.85
CA GLY A 50 -3.14 1.60 10.26
C GLY A 50 -2.59 0.59 9.26
N ALA A 51 -2.71 -0.72 9.55
CA ALA A 51 -1.95 -1.75 8.82
C ALA A 51 -2.20 -1.70 7.30
N PRO A 52 -1.13 -1.82 6.48
CA PRO A 52 -1.25 -1.80 5.02
C PRO A 52 -2.13 -2.95 4.53
N ARG A 53 -2.96 -2.67 3.52
CA ARG A 53 -3.89 -3.63 2.91
C ARG A 53 -3.83 -3.50 1.39
N VAL A 54 -4.03 -4.63 0.72
CA VAL A 54 -4.21 -4.67 -0.74
C VAL A 54 -5.35 -3.75 -1.16
N GLU A 55 -6.45 -3.74 -0.41
CA GLU A 55 -7.59 -2.86 -0.63
C GLU A 55 -7.19 -1.38 -0.61
N SER A 56 -6.41 -0.94 0.38
CA SER A 56 -5.96 0.47 0.50
C SER A 56 -5.05 0.88 -0.66
N ALA A 57 -4.18 -0.02 -1.13
CA ALA A 57 -3.36 0.22 -2.33
C ALA A 57 -4.23 0.42 -3.58
N TRP A 58 -5.22 -0.45 -3.77
CA TRP A 58 -6.13 -0.33 -4.91
C TRP A 58 -6.98 0.95 -4.84
N LEU A 59 -7.56 1.22 -3.67
CA LEU A 59 -8.43 2.38 -3.45
C LEU A 59 -7.68 3.71 -3.63
N SER A 60 -6.48 3.85 -3.05
CA SER A 60 -5.66 5.06 -3.21
C SER A 60 -5.28 5.29 -4.68
N GLY A 61 -4.89 4.23 -5.41
CA GLY A 61 -4.58 4.32 -6.83
C GLY A 61 -5.78 4.68 -7.70
N ARG A 62 -6.96 4.09 -7.41
CA ARG A 62 -8.19 4.39 -8.14
C ARG A 62 -8.60 5.86 -8.00
N ARG A 63 -8.55 6.39 -6.77
CA ARG A 63 -8.89 7.79 -6.49
C ARG A 63 -7.89 8.75 -7.13
N LEU A 64 -6.60 8.46 -7.03
CA LEU A 64 -5.56 9.24 -7.69
C LEU A 64 -5.78 9.28 -9.21
N GLY A 65 -6.08 8.15 -9.83
CA GLY A 65 -6.35 8.09 -11.28
C GLY A 65 -7.52 8.99 -11.70
N ALA A 66 -8.61 9.00 -10.92
CA ALA A 66 -9.74 9.90 -11.17
C ALA A 66 -9.35 11.38 -11.05
N ALA A 67 -8.56 11.72 -10.01
CA ALA A 67 -8.09 13.09 -9.80
C ALA A 67 -7.13 13.57 -10.92
N LEU A 68 -6.24 12.69 -11.39
CA LEU A 68 -5.35 12.97 -12.50
C LEU A 68 -6.13 13.20 -13.80
N ALA A 69 -7.11 12.33 -14.10
CA ALA A 69 -7.95 12.49 -15.28
C ALA A 69 -8.68 13.83 -15.29
N ALA A 70 -9.22 14.26 -14.15
CA ALA A 70 -9.88 15.56 -14.02
C ALA A 70 -8.92 16.76 -14.10
N THR A 71 -7.65 16.59 -13.74
CA THR A 71 -6.63 17.65 -13.80
C THR A 71 -6.07 17.82 -15.21
N LEU A 72 -6.06 16.75 -16.01
CA LEU A 72 -5.43 16.71 -17.34
C LEU A 72 -6.42 16.86 -18.49
N SER A 73 -7.72 16.79 -18.21
CA SER A 73 -8.80 17.10 -19.15
C SER A 73 -8.99 18.62 -19.29
#